data_AF-A0A0M9BNH9-F1
#
_entry.id   AF-A0A0M9BNH9-F1
#
_cell.length_a   1.000
_cell.length_b   1.000
_cell.length_c   1.000
_cell.angle_alpha   90.00
_cell.angle_beta   90.00
_cell.angle_gamma   90.00
#
_symmetry.space_group_name_H-M   'P 1'
#
loop_
_entity.id
_entity.type
_entity.pdbx_description
1 polymer ?
#
loop_
_entity_poly.entity_id
_entity_poly.type
_entity_poly.pdbx_seq_one_letter_code
_entity_poly.pdbx_strand_id
1 'polypeptide(L)'
;MAINKWLRKILLVMFSVVLLSIPIISLFPDYAEAKCTYVSGYTKKNGTRVSGYYRGCGTVDSNSSYNSYTPTYTETKNYYGLSNTINLYKGQNYAGTTDTDSLVYVNGYYRKDGTYVRPHYRTHPNNYINDNFSYLGISSLIPHSKYPRFSFNSDENITLRENYLLYSLSDYNLNEKQLNILKTYSLNLKEAELDGQFEQNIITTGKQLYTSLGLDEVTAYNKIKFDLTGNLSFEDYLYNVAYSFNPTFKKSFGDFPILETYAYLLKESKNDSNMLKIAKNYGSKFYKFIGADALSIESQIEMDLLQTFEFNQSVPLMPPFSQLNTASGALTKEAVRTYLINEGAHLNIVFNSNVILDAISYQVSLELLYNGSYSFLNSSLIEGIKFYTKYGLSTDEARNQTIKDINVILAS
;
A
#
# COMPACT_ATOMS: atom_id res chain seq x y z
N MET A 1 -49.24 -78.99 -0.66
CA MET A 1 -49.82 -77.67 -0.35
C MET A 1 -50.18 -76.99 -1.67
N ALA A 2 -51.43 -77.11 -2.11
CA ALA A 2 -51.86 -76.65 -3.43
C ALA A 2 -52.16 -75.15 -3.38
N ILE A 3 -51.22 -74.32 -3.84
CA ILE A 3 -51.45 -72.88 -3.99
C ILE A 3 -52.52 -72.68 -5.06
N ASN A 4 -53.64 -72.07 -4.66
CA ASN A 4 -54.79 -71.81 -5.51
C ASN A 4 -54.36 -71.11 -6.82
N LYS A 5 -54.76 -71.66 -7.97
CA LYS A 5 -54.43 -71.12 -9.32
C LYS A 5 -54.79 -69.63 -9.45
N TRP A 6 -55.78 -69.16 -8.71
CA TRP A 6 -56.18 -67.76 -8.67
C TRP A 6 -55.13 -66.88 -7.98
N LEU A 7 -54.59 -67.32 -6.85
CA LEU A 7 -53.55 -66.60 -6.10
C LEU A 7 -52.25 -66.48 -6.93
N ARG A 8 -51.94 -67.51 -7.73
CA ARG A 8 -50.75 -67.51 -8.61
C ARG A 8 -50.86 -66.47 -9.74
N LYS A 9 -52.06 -66.23 -10.27
CA LYS A 9 -52.28 -65.19 -11.30
C LYS A 9 -52.16 -63.79 -10.71
N ILE A 10 -52.68 -63.57 -9.50
CA ILE A 10 -52.57 -62.27 -8.82
C ILE A 10 -51.12 -61.94 -8.49
N LEU A 11 -50.36 -62.91 -7.98
CA LEU A 11 -48.94 -62.71 -7.69
C LEU A 11 -48.12 -62.41 -8.96
N LEU A 12 -48.43 -63.06 -10.09
CA LEU A 12 -47.78 -62.77 -11.37
C LEU A 12 -48.07 -61.36 -11.87
N VAL A 13 -49.32 -60.89 -11.78
CA VAL A 13 -49.68 -59.52 -12.18
C VAL A 13 -49.02 -58.48 -11.27
N MET A 14 -49.02 -58.71 -9.96
CA MET A 14 -48.36 -57.81 -8.99
C MET A 14 -46.84 -57.74 -9.25
N PHE A 15 -46.19 -58.87 -9.54
CA PHE A 15 -44.76 -58.89 -9.85
C PHE A 15 -44.44 -58.19 -11.18
N SER A 16 -45.35 -58.29 -12.16
CA SER A 16 -45.23 -57.59 -13.45
C SER A 16 -45.37 -56.07 -13.31
N VAL A 17 -46.28 -55.62 -12.45
CA VAL A 17 -46.47 -54.19 -12.16
C VAL A 17 -45.27 -53.62 -11.40
N VAL A 18 -44.70 -54.36 -10.46
CA VAL A 18 -43.48 -53.95 -9.72
C VAL A 18 -42.25 -53.89 -10.63
N LEU A 19 -42.13 -54.81 -11.59
CA LEU A 19 -41.03 -54.79 -12.59
C LEU A 19 -41.19 -53.67 -13.63
N LEU A 20 -42.44 -53.28 -13.95
CA LEU A 20 -42.72 -52.15 -14.85
C LEU A 20 -42.67 -50.79 -14.16
N SER A 21 -42.69 -50.74 -12.82
CA SER A 21 -42.57 -49.52 -12.03
C SER A 21 -41.15 -49.23 -11.52
N ILE A 22 -40.12 -49.85 -12.09
CA ILE A 22 -38.71 -49.45 -11.90
C ILE A 22 -38.35 -48.51 -13.06
N PRO A 23 -38.55 -47.18 -12.94
CA PRO A 23 -37.90 -46.27 -13.86
C PRO A 23 -36.40 -46.30 -13.55
N ILE A 24 -35.60 -46.63 -14.56
CA ILE A 24 -34.36 -45.94 -14.94
C ILE A 24 -33.78 -45.04 -13.82
N ILE A 25 -33.04 -45.63 -12.88
CA ILE A 25 -32.09 -44.91 -12.01
C ILE A 25 -30.74 -45.58 -12.21
N SER A 26 -30.16 -45.37 -13.38
CA SER A 26 -28.71 -45.45 -13.58
C SER A 26 -28.39 -44.80 -14.92
N LEU A 27 -27.35 -43.96 -14.91
CA LEU A 27 -26.74 -43.26 -16.04
C LEU A 27 -27.35 -41.89 -16.41
N PHE A 28 -27.28 -40.95 -15.46
CA PHE A 28 -26.80 -39.61 -15.81
C PHE A 28 -25.64 -39.29 -14.87
N PRO A 29 -24.46 -38.87 -15.36
CA PRO A 29 -23.50 -38.22 -14.48
C PRO A 29 -24.20 -37.02 -13.87
N ASP A 30 -24.09 -36.86 -12.55
CA ASP A 30 -24.49 -35.63 -11.88
C ASP A 30 -23.70 -34.48 -12.53
N TYR A 31 -24.31 -33.81 -13.50
CA TYR A 31 -24.00 -32.43 -13.78
C TYR A 31 -24.50 -31.66 -12.56
N ALA A 32 -23.65 -31.62 -11.53
CA ALA A 32 -23.76 -30.66 -10.47
C ALA A 32 -23.58 -29.28 -11.12
N GLU A 33 -24.68 -28.69 -11.60
CA GLU A 33 -24.71 -27.27 -11.89
C GLU A 33 -24.25 -26.56 -10.62
N ALA A 34 -23.10 -25.90 -10.71
CA ALA A 34 -22.54 -25.13 -9.61
C ALA A 34 -23.54 -24.02 -9.25
N LYS A 35 -24.43 -24.29 -8.30
CA LYS A 35 -25.38 -23.30 -7.80
C LYS A 35 -24.59 -22.10 -7.30
N CYS A 36 -24.89 -20.95 -7.89
CA CYS A 36 -24.42 -19.65 -7.43
C CYS A 36 -24.69 -19.54 -5.92
N THR A 37 -23.62 -19.56 -5.13
CA THR A 37 -23.71 -19.49 -3.67
C THR A 37 -23.20 -18.13 -3.24
N TYR A 38 -24.06 -17.34 -2.61
CA TYR A 38 -23.68 -16.04 -2.06
C TYR A 38 -22.86 -16.24 -0.78
N VAL A 39 -21.65 -15.69 -0.76
CA VAL A 39 -20.80 -15.64 0.43
C VAL A 39 -21.03 -14.28 1.08
N SER A 40 -21.59 -14.27 2.30
CA SER A 40 -21.77 -13.04 3.07
C SER A 40 -20.43 -12.38 3.37
N GLY A 41 -20.37 -11.05 3.24
CA GLY A 41 -19.19 -10.28 3.61
C GLY A 41 -18.86 -10.39 5.10
N TYR A 42 -17.59 -10.16 5.46
CA TYR A 42 -17.12 -10.20 6.84
C TYR A 42 -16.02 -9.17 7.08
N THR A 43 -15.80 -8.81 8.35
CA THR A 43 -14.74 -7.89 8.76
C THR A 43 -13.53 -8.70 9.26
N LYS A 44 -12.35 -8.43 8.70
CA LYS A 44 -11.10 -9.04 9.15
C LYS A 44 -10.68 -8.48 10.51
N LYS A 45 -9.80 -9.18 11.24
CA LYS A 45 -9.26 -8.72 12.53
C LYS A 45 -8.56 -7.36 12.47
N ASN A 46 -8.04 -6.97 11.30
CA ASN A 46 -7.40 -5.68 11.06
C ASN A 46 -8.39 -4.57 10.65
N GLY A 47 -9.70 -4.80 10.78
CA GLY A 47 -10.75 -3.81 10.47
C GLY A 47 -11.15 -3.72 9.00
N THR A 48 -10.41 -4.34 8.07
CA THR A 48 -10.78 -4.32 6.64
C THR A 48 -12.06 -5.11 6.40
N ARG A 49 -13.07 -4.46 5.80
CA ARG A 49 -14.33 -5.10 5.41
C ARG A 49 -14.17 -5.79 4.06
N VAL A 50 -14.51 -7.07 3.98
CA VAL A 50 -14.61 -7.84 2.74
C VAL A 50 -16.08 -7.85 2.34
N SER A 51 -16.41 -7.27 1.19
CA SER A 51 -17.76 -7.30 0.63
C SER A 51 -18.17 -8.72 0.26
N GLY A 52 -19.45 -9.04 0.41
CA GLY A 52 -19.99 -10.33 -0.02
C GLY A 52 -19.86 -10.50 -1.54
N TYR A 53 -19.69 -11.74 -2.00
CA TYR A 53 -19.56 -12.05 -3.42
C TYR A 53 -20.18 -13.41 -3.72
N TYR A 54 -20.60 -13.61 -4.96
CA TYR A 54 -21.12 -14.89 -5.41
C TYR A 54 -19.97 -15.79 -5.86
N ARG A 55 -19.91 -17.02 -5.33
CA ARG A 55 -19.02 -18.08 -5.83
C ARG A 55 -19.78 -19.00 -6.77
N GLY A 56 -19.12 -19.42 -7.85
CA GLY A 56 -19.64 -20.40 -8.80
C GLY A 56 -20.43 -19.82 -9.97
N CYS A 57 -20.62 -18.50 -10.05
CA CYS A 57 -21.24 -17.87 -11.20
C CYS A 57 -20.16 -17.56 -12.25
N GLY A 58 -19.96 -18.45 -13.22
CA GLY A 58 -19.23 -18.08 -14.43
C GLY A 58 -20.01 -16.97 -15.13
N THR A 59 -19.42 -15.77 -15.23
CA THR A 59 -19.95 -14.72 -16.11
C THR A 59 -19.78 -15.22 -17.53
N VAL A 60 -20.88 -15.66 -18.14
CA VAL A 60 -20.90 -16.00 -19.56
C VAL A 60 -20.92 -14.66 -20.31
N ASP A 61 -19.75 -14.05 -20.49
CA ASP A 61 -19.59 -12.95 -21.44
C ASP A 61 -19.75 -13.53 -22.84
N SER A 62 -20.92 -13.30 -23.42
CA SER A 62 -21.42 -13.92 -24.65
C SER A 62 -20.74 -13.44 -25.93
N ASN A 63 -19.46 -13.05 -25.90
CA ASN A 63 -18.76 -12.60 -27.10
C ASN A 63 -17.24 -12.85 -27.14
N SER A 64 -16.72 -13.74 -26.30
CA SER A 64 -15.30 -14.10 -26.35
C SER A 64 -15.13 -15.52 -26.87
N SER A 65 -14.69 -15.64 -28.12
CA SER A 65 -14.20 -16.87 -28.75
C SER A 65 -12.89 -17.32 -28.06
N TYR A 66 -12.99 -17.81 -26.82
CA TYR A 66 -11.93 -18.60 -26.21
C TYR A 66 -12.19 -20.07 -26.52
N ASN A 67 -11.25 -20.66 -27.26
CA ASN A 67 -11.10 -22.10 -27.42
C ASN A 67 -11.34 -22.77 -26.06
N SER A 68 -12.38 -23.59 -25.98
CA SER A 68 -12.68 -24.39 -24.79
C SER A 68 -11.54 -25.38 -24.59
N TYR A 69 -10.58 -25.01 -23.75
CA TYR A 69 -9.63 -25.96 -23.20
C TYR A 69 -10.41 -26.84 -22.23
N THR A 70 -10.98 -27.94 -22.72
CA THR A 70 -11.38 -29.07 -21.90
C THR A 70 -10.10 -29.67 -21.33
N PRO A 71 -9.80 -29.54 -20.03
CA PRO A 71 -8.68 -30.25 -19.46
C PRO A 71 -9.05 -31.73 -19.45
N THR A 72 -8.56 -32.48 -20.43
CA THR A 72 -8.52 -33.93 -20.35
C THR A 72 -7.60 -34.25 -19.18
N TYR A 73 -8.20 -34.63 -18.04
CA TYR A 73 -7.49 -35.16 -16.89
C TYR A 73 -6.90 -36.52 -17.26
N THR A 74 -5.80 -36.53 -18.00
CA THR A 74 -4.87 -37.65 -17.97
C THR A 74 -4.10 -37.53 -16.66
N GLU A 75 -4.47 -38.37 -15.68
CA GLU A 75 -3.71 -38.61 -14.46
C GLU A 75 -2.31 -39.16 -14.82
N THR A 76 -1.40 -38.31 -15.24
CA THR A 76 0.02 -38.63 -15.14
C THR A 76 0.40 -38.47 -13.68
N LYS A 77 0.25 -39.55 -12.90
CA LYS A 77 0.80 -39.67 -11.55
C LYS A 77 2.33 -39.54 -11.66
N ASN A 78 2.82 -38.31 -11.47
CA ASN A 78 4.24 -38.08 -11.23
C ASN A 78 4.57 -38.69 -9.86
N TYR A 79 5.03 -39.94 -9.88
CA TYR A 79 5.43 -40.70 -8.71
C TYR A 79 6.62 -40.01 -8.01
N TYR A 80 6.33 -39.23 -6.96
CA TYR A 80 7.33 -38.78 -6.00
C TYR A 80 7.65 -39.93 -5.03
N GLY A 81 8.55 -40.83 -5.42
CA GLY A 81 9.09 -41.88 -4.55
C GLY A 81 8.12 -43.02 -4.19
N LEU A 82 8.68 -44.10 -3.64
CA LEU A 82 7.97 -45.35 -3.30
C LEU A 82 7.03 -45.24 -2.08
N SER A 83 6.93 -44.08 -1.44
CA SER A 83 6.05 -43.84 -0.30
C SER A 83 4.93 -42.87 -0.69
N ASN A 84 3.66 -43.24 -0.46
CA ASN A 84 2.47 -42.38 -0.62
C ASN A 84 2.42 -41.24 0.41
N THR A 85 3.55 -40.70 0.83
CA THR A 85 3.63 -39.67 1.86
C THR A 85 4.40 -38.47 1.35
N ILE A 86 3.89 -37.27 1.63
CA ILE A 86 4.57 -36.01 1.31
C ILE A 86 4.93 -35.24 2.57
N ASN A 87 6.10 -34.59 2.55
CA ASN A 87 6.53 -33.69 3.61
C ASN A 87 5.76 -32.37 3.52
N LEU A 88 5.40 -31.86 4.69
CA LEU A 88 4.74 -30.58 4.89
C LEU A 88 5.72 -29.62 5.56
N TYR A 89 5.66 -28.35 5.16
CA TYR A 89 6.56 -27.30 5.62
C TYR A 89 5.78 -26.08 6.07
N LYS A 90 6.21 -25.44 7.16
CA LYS A 90 5.76 -24.13 7.61
C LYS A 90 6.91 -23.15 7.47
N GLY A 91 6.94 -22.42 6.35
CA GLY A 91 8.17 -21.72 5.93
C GLY A 91 9.24 -22.74 5.53
N GLN A 92 10.46 -22.62 6.09
CA GLN A 92 11.52 -23.61 5.89
C GLN A 92 11.51 -24.78 6.88
N ASN A 93 10.65 -24.73 7.89
CA ASN A 93 10.61 -25.74 8.95
C ASN A 93 9.75 -26.93 8.53
N TYR A 94 10.26 -28.15 8.75
CA TYR A 94 9.48 -29.37 8.60
C TYR A 94 8.33 -29.38 9.61
N ALA A 95 7.10 -29.52 9.12
CA ALA A 95 5.87 -29.49 9.90
C ALA A 95 5.23 -30.88 10.09
N GLY A 96 5.65 -31.87 9.30
CA GLY A 96 5.15 -33.24 9.37
C GLY A 96 5.06 -33.90 8.00
N THR A 97 4.43 -35.06 7.94
CA THR A 97 4.11 -35.78 6.71
C THR A 97 2.62 -36.07 6.63
N THR A 98 2.12 -36.28 5.43
CA THR A 98 0.72 -36.66 5.20
C THR A 98 0.61 -37.56 3.97
N ASP A 99 -0.46 -38.34 3.89
CA ASP A 99 -0.70 -39.25 2.78
C ASP A 99 -1.13 -38.47 1.52
N THR A 100 -0.51 -38.77 0.39
CA THR A 100 -0.86 -38.16 -0.91
C THR A 100 -2.29 -38.47 -1.33
N ASP A 101 -2.85 -39.60 -0.91
CA ASP A 101 -4.23 -40.00 -1.22
C ASP A 101 -5.27 -39.10 -0.53
N SER A 102 -4.85 -38.39 0.54
CA SER A 102 -5.68 -37.40 1.23
C SER A 102 -5.61 -35.98 0.63
N LEU A 103 -4.86 -35.82 -0.47
CA LEU A 103 -4.53 -34.52 -1.04
C LEU A 103 -4.87 -34.42 -2.53
N VAL A 104 -4.90 -33.18 -3.02
CA VAL A 104 -5.08 -32.87 -4.43
C VAL A 104 -3.77 -32.33 -4.99
N TYR A 105 -3.24 -33.00 -6.01
CA TYR A 105 -2.09 -32.50 -6.77
C TYR A 105 -2.55 -31.35 -7.69
N VAL A 106 -1.79 -30.27 -7.66
CA VAL A 106 -1.98 -29.09 -8.49
C VAL A 106 -0.81 -29.01 -9.45
N ASN A 107 -1.11 -29.07 -10.74
CA ASN A 107 -0.11 -28.85 -11.79
C ASN A 107 0.48 -27.44 -11.67
N GLY A 108 1.74 -27.27 -12.10
CA GLY A 108 2.34 -25.95 -12.16
C GLY A 108 1.63 -25.06 -13.18
N TYR A 109 1.51 -23.77 -12.89
CA TYR A 109 0.83 -22.80 -13.75
C TYR A 109 1.45 -21.40 -13.61
N TYR A 110 1.24 -20.55 -14.60
CA TYR A 110 1.59 -19.13 -14.53
C TYR A 110 0.39 -18.31 -14.03
N ARG A 111 0.64 -17.41 -13.09
CA ARG A 111 -0.35 -16.40 -12.68
C ARG A 111 -0.44 -15.28 -13.73
N LYS A 112 -1.49 -14.45 -13.62
CA LYS A 112 -1.71 -13.29 -14.51
C LYS A 112 -0.54 -12.30 -14.50
N ASP A 113 0.18 -12.20 -13.38
CA ASP A 113 1.38 -11.37 -13.23
C ASP A 113 2.67 -12.00 -13.82
N GLY A 114 2.57 -13.18 -14.44
CA GLY A 114 3.71 -13.92 -14.99
C GLY A 114 4.48 -14.77 -13.97
N THR A 115 4.08 -14.78 -12.69
CA THR A 115 4.71 -15.61 -11.66
C THR A 115 4.42 -17.09 -11.91
N TYR A 116 5.47 -17.91 -12.06
CA TYR A 116 5.33 -19.36 -12.12
C TYR A 116 5.04 -19.95 -10.73
N VAL A 117 3.92 -20.64 -10.61
CA VAL A 117 3.56 -21.46 -9.45
C VAL A 117 3.96 -22.88 -9.76
N ARG A 118 4.83 -23.42 -8.91
CA ARG A 118 5.34 -24.79 -9.02
C ARG A 118 4.23 -25.80 -8.73
N PRO A 119 4.31 -27.01 -9.31
CA PRO A 119 3.40 -28.08 -8.91
C PRO A 119 3.50 -28.36 -7.42
N HIS A 120 2.37 -28.56 -6.75
CA HIS A 120 2.29 -28.76 -5.30
C HIS A 120 1.05 -29.56 -4.94
N TYR A 121 0.97 -30.01 -3.69
CA TYR A 121 -0.24 -30.60 -3.15
C TYR A 121 -0.98 -29.62 -2.25
N ARG A 122 -2.30 -29.72 -2.26
CA ARG A 122 -3.20 -28.97 -1.37
C ARG A 122 -4.24 -29.89 -0.75
N THR A 123 -4.89 -29.42 0.30
CA THR A 123 -6.08 -30.06 0.88
C THR A 123 -7.21 -30.13 -0.15
N HIS A 124 -8.05 -31.16 -0.01
CA HIS A 124 -9.26 -31.30 -0.79
C HIS A 124 -10.16 -30.06 -0.64
N PRO A 125 -10.80 -29.57 -1.71
CA PRO A 125 -11.78 -28.50 -1.59
C PRO A 125 -12.90 -28.90 -0.63
N ASN A 126 -13.19 -28.08 0.37
CA ASN A 126 -14.28 -28.29 1.30
C ASN A 126 -14.86 -26.93 1.78
N ASN A 127 -15.82 -26.97 2.70
CA ASN A 127 -16.49 -25.78 3.24
C ASN A 127 -15.84 -25.22 4.52
N TYR A 128 -14.69 -25.73 4.93
CA TYR A 128 -14.03 -25.38 6.19
C TYR A 128 -12.71 -24.65 5.90
N ILE A 129 -12.65 -23.35 6.16
CA ILE A 129 -11.43 -22.59 5.87
C ILE A 129 -10.26 -23.04 6.75
N ASN A 130 -10.55 -23.48 7.98
CA ASN A 130 -9.57 -23.74 9.03
C ASN A 130 -8.76 -25.04 8.87
N ASP A 131 -9.19 -25.98 8.04
CA ASP A 131 -8.46 -27.23 7.78
C ASP A 131 -7.57 -27.17 6.54
N ASN A 132 -7.60 -26.05 5.79
CA ASN A 132 -6.79 -25.89 4.60
C ASN A 132 -5.33 -25.58 4.95
N PHE A 133 -4.39 -26.18 4.22
CA PHE A 133 -2.94 -25.90 4.38
C PHE A 133 -2.61 -24.41 4.31
N SER A 134 -3.26 -23.68 3.39
CA SER A 134 -3.09 -22.23 3.26
C SER A 134 -3.50 -21.45 4.51
N TYR A 135 -4.53 -21.90 5.24
CA TYR A 135 -4.96 -21.27 6.50
C TYR A 135 -3.96 -21.53 7.64
N LEU A 136 -3.38 -22.72 7.67
CA LEU A 136 -2.38 -23.12 8.66
C LEU A 136 -0.97 -22.59 8.36
N GLY A 137 -0.77 -21.99 7.19
CA GLY A 137 0.55 -21.55 6.70
C GLY A 137 1.47 -22.72 6.35
N ILE A 138 0.89 -23.86 5.99
CA ILE A 138 1.60 -25.10 5.64
C ILE A 138 1.65 -25.23 4.11
N SER A 139 2.71 -25.84 3.59
CA SER A 139 2.95 -26.05 2.16
C SER A 139 3.62 -27.39 1.93
N SER A 140 3.28 -28.08 0.83
CA SER A 140 4.02 -29.26 0.38
C SER A 140 5.34 -28.90 -0.33
N LEU A 141 5.61 -27.62 -0.49
CA LEU A 141 6.82 -27.07 -1.08
C LEU A 141 7.63 -26.34 -0.02
N ILE A 142 8.94 -26.60 -0.02
CA ILE A 142 9.90 -25.72 0.64
C ILE A 142 9.94 -24.41 -0.18
N PRO A 143 9.65 -23.25 0.45
CA PRO A 143 9.83 -21.96 -0.20
C PRO A 143 11.30 -21.83 -0.62
N HIS A 144 11.53 -21.60 -1.92
CA HIS A 144 12.87 -21.25 -2.37
C HIS A 144 13.22 -19.87 -1.81
N SER A 145 14.42 -19.74 -1.25
CA SER A 145 14.97 -18.42 -0.97
C SER A 145 15.02 -17.63 -2.28
N LYS A 146 14.56 -16.38 -2.25
CA LYS A 146 14.68 -15.46 -3.40
C LYS A 146 16.14 -15.32 -3.84
N TYR A 147 17.08 -15.43 -2.89
CA TYR A 147 18.51 -15.35 -3.10
C TYR A 147 19.22 -16.56 -2.46
N PRO A 148 19.24 -17.74 -3.12
CA PRO A 148 19.75 -18.97 -2.52
C PRO A 148 21.26 -18.95 -2.25
N ARG A 149 22.01 -18.05 -2.92
CA ARG A 149 23.45 -17.84 -2.70
C ARG A 149 23.77 -16.73 -1.69
N PHE A 150 22.75 -16.02 -1.19
CA PHE A 150 22.96 -14.99 -0.21
C PHE A 150 23.18 -15.61 1.17
N SER A 151 24.41 -15.55 1.65
CA SER A 151 24.77 -15.89 3.03
C SER A 151 24.63 -14.65 3.91
N PHE A 152 23.85 -14.73 4.98
CA PHE A 152 23.79 -13.67 5.99
C PHE A 152 25.12 -13.56 6.73
N ASN A 153 25.39 -12.38 7.28
CA ASN A 153 26.50 -12.16 8.20
C ASN A 153 26.34 -13.04 9.46
N SER A 154 27.45 -13.39 10.11
CA SER A 154 27.43 -14.15 11.38
C SER A 154 27.07 -13.29 12.59
N ASP A 155 27.21 -11.97 12.49
CA ASP A 155 26.83 -11.02 13.54
C ASP A 155 25.32 -10.73 13.49
N GLU A 156 24.62 -11.04 14.58
CA GLU A 156 23.15 -10.94 14.68
C GLU A 156 22.61 -9.54 14.37
N ASN A 157 23.32 -8.48 14.76
CA ASN A 157 22.89 -7.10 14.49
C ASN A 157 23.00 -6.77 13.00
N ILE A 158 24.04 -7.27 12.32
CA ILE A 158 24.17 -7.13 10.87
C ILE A 158 23.10 -7.97 10.16
N THR A 159 22.89 -9.22 10.59
CA THR A 159 21.85 -10.09 10.04
C THR A 159 20.46 -9.47 10.12
N LEU A 160 20.14 -8.80 11.22
CA LEU A 160 18.86 -8.11 11.39
C LEU A 160 18.69 -7.00 10.34
N ARG A 161 19.74 -6.21 10.09
CA ARG A 161 19.74 -5.16 9.05
C ARG A 161 19.66 -5.72 7.64
N GLU A 162 20.39 -6.80 7.35
CA GLU A 162 20.30 -7.52 6.08
C GLU A 162 18.87 -8.02 5.83
N ASN A 163 18.22 -8.61 6.84
CA ASN A 163 16.83 -9.05 6.75
C ASN A 163 15.87 -7.88 6.50
N TYR A 164 16.03 -6.77 7.22
CA TYR A 164 15.24 -5.56 7.02
C TYR A 164 15.39 -5.01 5.59
N LEU A 165 16.62 -4.87 5.09
CA LEU A 165 16.89 -4.35 3.74
C LEU A 165 16.36 -5.30 2.66
N LEU A 166 16.49 -6.62 2.83
CA LEU A 166 15.93 -7.59 1.88
C LEU A 166 14.40 -7.56 1.87
N TYR A 167 13.78 -7.29 3.03
CA TYR A 167 12.34 -7.12 3.13
C TYR A 167 11.87 -5.82 2.45
N SER A 168 12.54 -4.69 2.71
CA SER A 168 12.20 -3.39 2.10
C SER A 168 12.43 -3.38 0.58
N LEU A 169 13.30 -4.25 0.09
CA LEU A 169 13.61 -4.45 -1.34
C LEU A 169 12.93 -5.70 -1.93
N SER A 170 11.90 -6.23 -1.27
CA SER A 170 11.25 -7.50 -1.68
C SER A 170 10.59 -7.44 -3.07
N ASP A 171 10.26 -6.26 -3.58
CA ASP A 171 9.72 -6.07 -4.94
C ASP A 171 10.81 -6.07 -6.03
N TYR A 172 12.09 -5.91 -5.66
CA TYR A 172 13.21 -5.86 -6.61
C TYR A 172 13.87 -7.23 -6.75
N ASN A 173 14.28 -7.61 -7.97
CA ASN A 173 15.08 -8.81 -8.22
C ASN A 173 16.57 -8.44 -8.22
N LEU A 174 17.21 -8.52 -7.06
CA LEU A 174 18.60 -8.11 -6.87
C LEU A 174 19.56 -9.08 -7.57
N ASN A 175 20.53 -8.53 -8.31
CA ASN A 175 21.65 -9.31 -8.86
C ASN A 175 22.79 -9.45 -7.82
N GLU A 176 23.80 -10.26 -8.13
CA GLU A 176 24.92 -10.54 -7.23
C GLU A 176 25.69 -9.28 -6.80
N LYS A 177 25.89 -8.32 -7.70
CA LYS A 177 26.53 -7.04 -7.39
C LYS A 177 25.69 -6.24 -6.39
N GLN A 178 24.38 -6.15 -6.58
CA GLN A 178 23.47 -5.44 -5.69
C GLN A 178 23.38 -6.09 -4.31
N LEU A 179 23.38 -7.44 -4.25
CA LEU A 179 23.44 -8.17 -2.99
C LEU A 179 24.75 -7.91 -2.22
N ASN A 180 25.88 -7.80 -2.91
CA ASN A 180 27.14 -7.43 -2.27
C ASN A 180 27.12 -5.98 -1.76
N ILE A 181 26.55 -5.03 -2.52
CA ILE A 181 26.38 -3.64 -2.06
C ILE A 181 25.48 -3.62 -0.81
N LEU A 182 24.39 -4.39 -0.78
CA LEU A 182 23.49 -4.51 0.37
C LEU A 182 24.25 -4.98 1.62
N LYS A 183 25.14 -5.97 1.51
CA LYS A 183 25.99 -6.43 2.63
C LYS A 183 26.91 -5.35 3.16
N THR A 184 27.59 -4.62 2.26
CA THR A 184 28.44 -3.49 2.67
C THR A 184 27.62 -2.39 3.33
N TYR A 185 26.43 -2.10 2.78
CA TYR A 185 25.54 -1.10 3.34
C TYR A 185 25.02 -1.48 4.74
N SER A 186 24.63 -2.73 4.97
CA SER A 186 24.23 -3.22 6.30
C SER A 186 25.36 -3.16 7.32
N LEU A 187 26.61 -3.41 6.89
CA LEU A 187 27.78 -3.26 7.76
C LEU A 187 27.98 -1.79 8.16
N ASN A 188 27.96 -0.87 7.18
CA ASN A 188 28.11 0.56 7.44
C ASN A 188 27.01 1.09 8.36
N LEU A 189 25.75 0.64 8.19
CA LEU A 189 24.63 1.02 9.06
C LEU A 189 24.86 0.63 10.53
N LYS A 190 25.52 -0.49 10.79
CA LYS A 190 25.90 -0.88 12.16
C LYS A 190 26.99 0.04 12.71
N GLU A 191 27.98 0.38 11.89
CA GLU A 191 29.15 1.17 12.33
C GLU A 191 28.78 2.62 12.68
N ALA A 192 27.79 3.23 12.00
CA ALA A 192 27.39 4.60 12.33
C ALA A 192 26.63 4.75 13.66
N GLU A 193 26.10 3.68 14.24
CA GLU A 193 25.59 3.74 15.62
C GLU A 193 26.71 3.98 16.63
N LEU A 194 27.97 3.73 16.25
CA LEU A 194 29.14 3.82 17.11
C LEU A 194 29.97 5.10 16.85
N ASP A 195 30.00 5.61 15.62
CA ASP A 195 30.82 6.77 15.24
C ASP A 195 30.19 7.57 14.07
N GLY A 196 30.03 8.88 14.26
CA GLY A 196 29.47 9.80 13.28
C GLY A 196 30.30 9.94 11.98
N GLN A 197 31.57 9.53 11.97
CA GLN A 197 32.37 9.53 10.74
C GLN A 197 31.85 8.55 9.66
N PHE A 198 31.07 7.53 10.06
CA PHE A 198 30.52 6.54 9.12
C PHE A 198 29.32 7.04 8.32
N GLU A 199 28.78 8.22 8.63
CA GLU A 199 27.62 8.78 7.91
C GLU A 199 27.91 8.93 6.41
N GLN A 200 29.13 9.35 6.01
CA GLN A 200 29.49 9.49 4.60
C GLN A 200 29.61 8.14 3.87
N ASN A 201 30.10 7.10 4.56
CA ASN A 201 30.18 5.75 4.00
C ASN A 201 28.78 5.17 3.78
N ILE A 202 27.86 5.37 4.72
CA ILE A 202 26.45 5.00 4.60
C ILE A 202 25.79 5.73 3.43
N ILE A 203 25.93 7.05 3.36
CA ILE A 203 25.35 7.84 2.27
C ILE A 203 25.88 7.35 0.92
N THR A 204 27.20 7.12 0.81
CA THR A 204 27.83 6.68 -0.43
C THR A 204 27.34 5.28 -0.85
N THR A 205 27.39 4.30 0.06
CA THR A 205 27.00 2.91 -0.25
C THR A 205 25.51 2.73 -0.40
N GLY A 206 24.70 3.41 0.40
CA GLY A 206 23.25 3.45 0.24
C GLY A 206 22.83 4.11 -1.06
N LYS A 207 23.50 5.21 -1.47
CA LYS A 207 23.24 5.84 -2.78
C LYS A 207 23.58 4.87 -3.91
N GLN A 208 24.70 4.17 -3.84
CA GLN A 208 25.03 3.11 -4.81
C GLN A 208 23.98 2.01 -4.86
N LEU A 209 23.48 1.53 -3.71
CA LEU A 209 22.43 0.51 -3.65
C LEU A 209 21.16 1.00 -4.33
N TYR A 210 20.56 2.08 -3.84
CA TYR A 210 19.25 2.55 -4.27
C TYR A 210 19.25 3.07 -5.71
N THR A 211 20.29 3.81 -6.13
CA THR A 211 20.37 4.26 -7.53
C THR A 211 20.59 3.09 -8.50
N SER A 212 21.26 2.02 -8.09
CA SER A 212 21.37 0.80 -8.92
C SER A 212 20.04 0.08 -9.14
N LEU A 213 19.02 0.39 -8.33
CA LEU A 213 17.65 -0.09 -8.47
C LEU A 213 16.77 0.83 -9.32
N GLY A 214 17.34 1.93 -9.84
CA GLY A 214 16.64 2.90 -10.68
C GLY A 214 15.98 4.03 -9.90
N LEU A 215 16.20 4.16 -8.59
CA LEU A 215 15.70 5.29 -7.81
C LEU A 215 16.50 6.56 -8.16
N ASP A 216 15.82 7.70 -8.22
CA ASP A 216 16.48 9.00 -8.30
C ASP A 216 17.23 9.33 -7.00
N GLU A 217 18.14 10.31 -7.07
CA GLU A 217 19.00 10.65 -5.94
C GLU A 217 18.24 11.11 -4.70
N VAL A 218 17.11 11.81 -4.86
CA VAL A 218 16.31 12.31 -3.73
C VAL A 218 15.59 11.16 -3.04
N THR A 219 14.96 10.27 -3.80
CA THR A 219 14.31 9.07 -3.24
C THR A 219 15.34 8.15 -2.57
N ALA A 220 16.50 7.95 -3.20
CA ALA A 220 17.60 7.20 -2.62
C ALA A 220 18.05 7.79 -1.28
N TYR A 221 18.26 9.12 -1.21
CA TYR A 221 18.65 9.80 0.02
C TYR A 221 17.59 9.66 1.12
N ASN A 222 16.31 9.80 0.80
CA ASN A 222 15.22 9.63 1.76
C ASN A 222 15.17 8.19 2.33
N LYS A 223 15.42 7.18 1.49
CA LYS A 223 15.52 5.79 1.94
C LYS A 223 16.71 5.60 2.89
N ILE A 224 17.87 6.14 2.54
CA ILE A 224 19.07 6.09 3.40
C ILE A 224 18.83 6.72 4.76
N LYS A 225 18.23 7.92 4.77
CA LYS A 225 17.87 8.63 6.00
C LYS A 225 16.92 7.81 6.87
N PHE A 226 15.93 7.17 6.25
CA PHE A 226 15.01 6.29 6.96
C PHE A 226 15.72 5.06 7.53
N ASP A 227 16.59 4.41 6.77
CA ASP A 227 17.35 3.25 7.24
C ASP A 227 18.29 3.59 8.41
N LEU A 228 18.84 4.80 8.41
CA LEU A 228 19.73 5.29 9.46
C LEU A 228 18.98 5.65 10.74
N THR A 229 17.83 6.32 10.61
CA THR A 229 17.17 6.98 11.76
C THR A 229 15.87 6.29 12.20
N GLY A 230 15.34 5.38 11.39
CA GLY A 230 13.97 4.87 11.54
C GLY A 230 12.89 5.95 11.35
N ASN A 231 13.27 7.19 11.04
CA ASN A 231 12.37 8.34 10.99
C ASN A 231 12.15 8.76 9.54
N LEU A 232 10.89 8.76 9.12
CA LEU A 232 10.45 9.33 7.85
C LEU A 232 9.55 10.53 8.15
N SER A 233 9.88 11.69 7.62
CA SER A 233 8.96 12.83 7.70
C SER A 233 7.73 12.58 6.81
N PHE A 234 6.59 13.22 7.11
CA PHE A 234 5.42 13.15 6.23
C PHE A 234 5.75 13.65 4.82
N GLU A 235 6.62 14.65 4.72
CA GLU A 235 7.10 15.21 3.46
C GLU A 235 7.90 14.16 2.67
N ASP A 236 8.82 13.45 3.31
CA ASP A 236 9.61 12.40 2.67
C ASP A 236 8.74 11.19 2.29
N TYR A 237 7.74 10.85 3.14
CA TYR A 237 6.72 9.85 2.84
C TYR A 237 5.89 10.21 1.61
N LEU A 238 5.27 11.40 1.61
CA LEU A 238 4.44 11.86 0.50
C LEU A 238 5.24 12.01 -0.79
N TYR A 239 6.52 12.36 -0.70
CA TYR A 239 7.40 12.38 -1.87
C TYR A 239 7.58 10.99 -2.46
N ASN A 240 7.87 9.99 -1.62
CA ASN A 240 8.03 8.61 -2.06
C ASN A 240 6.75 8.05 -2.68
N VAL A 241 5.58 8.38 -2.11
CA VAL A 241 4.28 8.03 -2.69
C VAL A 241 4.08 8.76 -4.01
N ALA A 242 4.38 10.06 -4.10
CA ALA A 242 4.20 10.80 -5.33
C ALA A 242 5.08 10.28 -6.48
N TYR A 243 6.33 9.92 -6.14
CA TYR A 243 7.27 9.33 -7.09
C TYR A 243 6.80 7.96 -7.59
N SER A 244 6.14 7.15 -6.75
CA SER A 244 5.62 5.84 -7.18
C SER A 244 4.43 5.97 -8.15
N PHE A 245 3.60 7.01 -8.01
CA PHE A 245 2.56 7.32 -8.98
C PHE A 245 3.12 7.94 -10.26
N ASN A 246 4.13 8.81 -10.13
CA ASN A 246 4.70 9.53 -11.25
C ASN A 246 6.21 9.74 -11.06
N PRO A 247 7.06 8.88 -11.68
CA PRO A 247 8.52 8.99 -11.58
C PRO A 247 9.11 10.29 -12.17
N THR A 248 8.30 11.06 -12.93
CA THR A 248 8.72 12.38 -13.44
C THR A 248 8.45 13.51 -12.44
N PHE A 249 7.74 13.23 -11.35
CA PHE A 249 7.54 14.17 -10.25
C PHE A 249 8.88 14.44 -9.57
N LYS A 250 9.43 15.63 -9.82
CA LYS A 250 10.65 16.10 -9.17
C LYS A 250 10.26 16.99 -8.00
N LYS A 251 10.91 16.79 -6.84
CA LYS A 251 10.88 17.75 -5.74
C LYS A 251 11.70 18.98 -6.16
N SER A 252 11.13 19.87 -6.99
CA SER A 252 11.71 21.20 -7.11
C SER A 252 11.35 21.97 -5.85
N PHE A 253 12.34 22.17 -4.99
CA PHE A 253 12.20 23.03 -3.82
C PHE A 253 11.72 24.41 -4.29
N GLY A 254 10.51 24.82 -3.90
CA GLY A 254 10.05 26.20 -4.03
C GLY A 254 9.10 26.54 -5.20
N ASP A 255 8.67 25.57 -6.02
CA ASP A 255 7.74 25.89 -7.13
C ASP A 255 6.26 25.69 -6.76
N PHE A 256 5.95 24.71 -5.91
CA PHE A 256 4.62 24.50 -5.35
C PHE A 256 4.71 23.83 -3.98
N PRO A 257 4.29 24.48 -2.88
CA PRO A 257 4.30 23.88 -1.55
C PRO A 257 3.16 22.85 -1.38
N ILE A 258 2.70 22.21 -2.47
CA ILE A 258 1.53 21.34 -2.45
C ILE A 258 1.78 20.11 -1.58
N LEU A 259 2.98 19.56 -1.63
CA LEU A 259 3.37 18.41 -0.83
C LEU A 259 3.51 18.79 0.64
N GLU A 260 4.19 19.90 0.95
CA GLU A 260 4.38 20.42 2.30
C GLU A 260 3.06 20.82 2.95
N THR A 261 2.17 21.44 2.18
CA THR A 261 0.81 21.78 2.63
C THR A 261 0.01 20.52 2.92
N TYR A 262 0.11 19.49 2.07
CA TYR A 262 -0.61 18.25 2.32
C TYR A 262 -0.04 17.51 3.56
N ALA A 263 1.29 17.44 3.69
CA ALA A 263 1.97 16.91 4.87
C ALA A 263 1.51 17.62 6.15
N TYR A 264 1.45 18.95 6.11
CA TYR A 264 0.95 19.78 7.19
C TYR A 264 -0.51 19.44 7.54
N LEU A 265 -1.39 19.38 6.55
CA LEU A 265 -2.81 19.07 6.78
C LEU A 265 -3.02 17.66 7.35
N LEU A 266 -2.23 16.68 6.91
CA LEU A 266 -2.24 15.34 7.50
C LEU A 266 -1.83 15.37 8.97
N LYS A 267 -0.76 16.11 9.31
CA LYS A 267 -0.32 16.29 10.70
C LYS A 267 -1.42 16.90 11.56
N GLU A 268 -2.03 18.00 11.13
CA GLU A 268 -3.08 18.69 11.90
C GLU A 268 -4.37 17.88 11.99
N SER A 269 -4.71 17.09 10.96
CA SER A 269 -5.91 16.24 10.95
C SER A 269 -5.95 15.19 12.06
N LYS A 270 -4.79 14.86 12.65
CA LYS A 270 -4.67 13.95 13.80
C LYS A 270 -5.35 14.50 15.05
N ASN A 271 -5.35 15.82 15.20
CA ASN A 271 -5.83 16.52 16.39
C ASN A 271 -7.13 17.31 16.14
N ASP A 272 -7.43 17.67 14.88
CA ASP A 272 -8.61 18.46 14.51
C ASP A 272 -9.43 17.80 13.39
N SER A 273 -10.69 17.46 13.70
CA SER A 273 -11.65 16.88 12.75
C SER A 273 -12.02 17.80 11.59
N ASN A 274 -11.91 19.13 11.74
CA ASN A 274 -12.10 20.07 10.63
C ASN A 274 -10.92 19.97 9.66
N MET A 275 -9.71 19.89 10.19
CA MET A 275 -8.49 19.69 9.39
C MET A 275 -8.51 18.36 8.65
N LEU A 276 -9.13 17.30 9.19
CA LEU A 276 -9.35 16.05 8.47
C LEU A 276 -10.13 16.23 7.16
N LYS A 277 -11.23 17.00 7.19
CA LYS A 277 -12.02 17.27 5.99
C LYS A 277 -11.21 18.08 4.96
N ILE A 278 -10.42 19.03 5.45
CA ILE A 278 -9.53 19.85 4.61
C ILE A 278 -8.43 18.97 3.99
N ALA A 279 -7.76 18.13 4.78
CA ALA A 279 -6.72 17.21 4.34
C ALA A 279 -7.23 16.26 3.26
N LYS A 280 -8.43 15.68 3.42
CA LYS A 280 -9.04 14.81 2.39
C LYS A 280 -9.27 15.56 1.07
N ASN A 281 -9.82 16.78 1.12
CA ASN A 281 -10.04 17.58 -0.08
C ASN A 281 -8.71 17.95 -0.76
N TYR A 282 -7.74 18.39 0.04
CA TYR A 282 -6.42 18.78 -0.45
C TYR A 282 -5.64 17.59 -1.03
N GLY A 283 -5.64 16.46 -0.34
CA GLY A 283 -5.05 15.20 -0.82
C GLY A 283 -5.63 14.76 -2.15
N SER A 284 -6.95 14.91 -2.35
CA SER A 284 -7.57 14.62 -3.65
C SER A 284 -7.03 15.51 -4.77
N LYS A 285 -6.80 16.79 -4.50
CA LYS A 285 -6.19 17.72 -5.47
C LYS A 285 -4.71 17.38 -5.71
N PHE A 286 -3.96 17.08 -4.65
CA PHE A 286 -2.56 16.68 -4.72
C PHE A 286 -2.37 15.43 -5.58
N TYR A 287 -3.15 14.37 -5.33
CA TYR A 287 -3.01 13.14 -6.10
C TYR A 287 -3.49 13.26 -7.56
N LYS A 288 -4.53 14.07 -7.82
CA LYS A 288 -4.90 14.43 -9.20
C LYS A 288 -3.78 15.19 -9.90
N PHE A 289 -3.12 16.11 -9.21
CA PHE A 289 -2.03 16.91 -9.76
C PHE A 289 -0.84 16.03 -10.19
N ILE A 290 -0.51 15.00 -9.41
CA ILE A 290 0.58 14.09 -9.77
C ILE A 290 0.17 12.98 -10.76
N GLY A 291 -1.11 12.91 -11.16
CA GLY A 291 -1.60 11.99 -12.18
C GLY A 291 -2.17 10.67 -11.68
N ALA A 292 -2.53 10.56 -10.40
CA ALA A 292 -3.21 9.36 -9.88
C ALA A 292 -4.65 9.24 -10.39
N ASP A 293 -5.12 8.00 -10.59
CA ASP A 293 -6.51 7.72 -10.97
C ASP A 293 -7.48 7.86 -9.78
N ALA A 294 -8.77 8.06 -10.05
CA ALA A 294 -9.75 8.33 -9.00
C ALA A 294 -9.87 7.24 -7.92
N LEU A 295 -9.70 5.96 -8.26
CA LEU A 295 -9.83 4.86 -7.31
C LEU A 295 -8.59 4.72 -6.42
N SER A 296 -7.40 4.97 -6.96
CA SER A 296 -6.17 4.99 -6.16
C SER A 296 -6.11 6.19 -5.21
N ILE A 297 -6.70 7.34 -5.59
CA ILE A 297 -6.71 8.56 -4.76
C ILE A 297 -7.36 8.33 -3.39
N GLU A 298 -8.59 7.80 -3.35
CA GLU A 298 -9.32 7.64 -2.08
C GLU A 298 -8.59 6.65 -1.16
N SER A 299 -8.19 5.51 -1.71
CA SER A 299 -7.43 4.48 -0.99
C SER A 299 -6.10 5.04 -0.45
N GLN A 300 -5.40 5.84 -1.25
CA GLN A 300 -4.12 6.42 -0.82
C GLN A 300 -4.30 7.48 0.27
N ILE A 301 -5.32 8.35 0.18
CA ILE A 301 -5.62 9.33 1.24
C ILE A 301 -5.94 8.61 2.56
N GLU A 302 -6.68 7.50 2.52
CA GLU A 302 -6.90 6.68 3.72
C GLU A 302 -5.59 6.11 4.28
N MET A 303 -4.71 5.61 3.41
CA MET A 303 -3.37 5.13 3.83
C MET A 303 -2.51 6.24 4.44
N ASP A 304 -2.59 7.46 3.90
CA ASP A 304 -1.85 8.63 4.41
C ASP A 304 -2.33 9.01 5.83
N LEU A 305 -3.65 8.99 6.05
CA LEU A 305 -4.27 9.30 7.35
C LEU A 305 -3.94 8.26 8.42
N LEU A 306 -3.72 7.00 8.01
CA LEU A 306 -3.31 5.91 8.90
C LEU A 306 -1.84 6.00 9.32
N GLN A 307 -1.00 6.79 8.63
CA GLN A 307 0.43 6.89 8.99
C GLN A 307 0.61 7.51 10.38
N THR A 308 1.17 6.75 11.31
CA THR A 308 1.51 7.21 12.67
C THR A 308 3.00 7.53 12.76
N PHE A 309 3.47 8.54 12.02
CA PHE A 309 4.82 9.04 12.27
C PHE A 309 4.83 9.70 13.64
N GLU A 310 5.68 9.20 14.55
CA GLU A 310 5.87 9.83 15.85
C GLU A 310 6.35 11.26 15.62
N PHE A 311 5.69 12.19 16.30
CA PHE A 311 6.07 13.60 16.32
C PHE A 311 7.34 13.70 17.18
N ASN A 312 8.47 13.17 16.69
CA ASN A 312 9.73 13.32 17.37
C ASN A 312 10.00 14.83 17.45
N GLN A 313 9.95 15.30 18.69
CA GLN A 313 9.69 16.67 19.08
C GLN A 313 10.66 17.64 18.38
N SER A 314 10.05 18.64 17.74
CA SER A 314 10.50 20.04 17.70
C SER A 314 11.92 20.30 18.19
N VAL A 315 12.82 20.68 17.27
CA VAL A 315 13.88 21.62 17.64
C VAL A 315 13.16 22.87 18.16
N PRO A 316 13.34 23.26 19.43
CA PRO A 316 12.72 24.48 19.94
C PRO A 316 13.49 25.66 19.36
N LEU A 317 12.86 26.37 18.42
CA LEU A 317 13.35 27.65 17.92
C LEU A 317 12.98 28.74 18.94
N MET A 318 13.96 29.17 19.75
CA MET A 318 13.85 30.45 20.47
C MET A 318 14.50 31.57 19.63
N PRO A 319 13.82 32.71 19.41
CA PRO A 319 14.39 33.86 18.72
C PRO A 319 14.72 35.03 19.68
N PRO A 320 15.52 36.02 19.25
CA PRO A 320 15.50 37.37 19.79
C PRO A 320 14.88 38.41 18.83
N PHE A 321 13.93 39.20 19.38
CA PHE A 321 13.52 40.62 19.15
C PHE A 321 13.45 41.22 17.71
N SER A 322 12.55 42.14 17.32
CA SER A 322 11.30 42.70 17.87
C SER A 322 10.80 43.81 16.92
N GLN A 323 9.65 43.65 16.27
CA GLN A 323 8.57 44.66 16.32
C GLN A 323 7.14 44.16 16.04
N LEU A 324 6.94 42.82 16.04
CA LEU A 324 5.87 42.09 16.74
C LEU A 324 5.93 42.29 18.29
N ASN A 325 6.10 43.54 18.73
CA ASN A 325 6.75 43.93 19.99
C ASN A 325 5.88 44.00 21.26
N THR A 326 4.90 43.12 21.49
CA THR A 326 4.16 43.19 22.77
C THR A 326 4.11 41.93 23.61
N ALA A 327 4.58 40.79 23.13
CA ALA A 327 4.93 39.67 24.00
C ALA A 327 5.70 38.64 23.17
N SER A 328 6.87 38.24 23.68
CA SER A 328 7.71 37.05 23.46
C SER A 328 7.13 35.76 22.83
N GLY A 329 6.19 35.81 21.89
CA GLY A 329 5.60 34.66 21.23
C GLY A 329 6.18 34.51 19.84
N ALA A 330 6.60 33.29 19.49
CA ALA A 330 6.88 32.92 18.11
C ALA A 330 5.73 33.35 17.20
N LEU A 331 6.00 33.67 15.93
CA LEU A 331 4.95 33.84 14.93
C LEU A 331 4.17 32.53 14.82
N THR A 332 3.06 32.46 15.58
CA THR A 332 2.25 31.25 15.63
C THR A 332 1.48 31.10 14.33
N LYS A 333 1.13 29.87 13.99
CA LYS A 333 0.24 29.56 12.86
C LYS A 333 -1.03 30.41 12.88
N GLU A 334 -1.57 30.64 14.07
CA GLU A 334 -2.77 31.45 14.26
C GLU A 334 -2.50 32.94 14.03
N ALA A 335 -1.28 33.42 14.28
CA ALA A 335 -0.89 34.80 13.96
C ALA A 335 -0.84 35.06 12.45
N VAL A 336 -0.25 34.15 11.66
CA VAL A 336 -0.22 34.29 10.19
C VAL A 336 -1.62 34.23 9.60
N ARG A 337 -2.45 33.31 10.09
CA ARG A 337 -3.86 33.22 9.68
C ARG A 337 -4.63 34.48 10.02
N THR A 338 -4.53 34.95 11.26
CA THR A 338 -5.21 36.17 11.72
C THR A 338 -4.78 37.38 10.89
N TYR A 339 -3.48 37.47 10.58
CA TYR A 339 -2.93 38.49 9.70
C TYR A 339 -3.58 38.46 8.31
N LEU A 340 -3.59 37.30 7.64
CA LEU A 340 -4.20 37.16 6.31
C LEU A 340 -5.70 37.47 6.32
N ILE A 341 -6.42 37.07 7.36
CA ILE A 341 -7.85 37.39 7.53
C ILE A 341 -8.05 38.90 7.62
N ASN A 342 -7.23 39.60 8.42
CA ASN A 342 -7.33 41.05 8.59
C ASN A 342 -6.98 41.80 7.29
N GLU A 343 -5.87 41.44 6.64
CA GLU A 343 -5.47 42.06 5.37
C GLU A 343 -6.50 41.82 4.27
N GLY A 344 -7.00 40.60 4.11
CA GLY A 344 -8.02 40.37 3.10
C GLY A 344 -9.35 41.04 3.45
N ALA A 345 -9.71 41.24 4.73
CA ALA A 345 -10.86 42.06 5.10
C ALA A 345 -10.68 43.53 4.66
N HIS A 346 -9.47 44.10 4.78
CA HIS A 346 -9.15 45.43 4.23
C HIS A 346 -9.28 45.50 2.70
N LEU A 347 -9.08 44.37 2.01
CA LEU A 347 -9.24 44.23 0.57
C LEU A 347 -10.66 43.80 0.14
N ASN A 348 -11.63 43.80 1.06
CA ASN A 348 -13.01 43.33 0.85
C ASN A 348 -13.14 41.84 0.46
N ILE A 349 -12.18 41.01 0.84
CA ILE A 349 -12.23 39.55 0.70
C ILE A 349 -12.98 38.96 1.91
N VAL A 350 -14.10 38.28 1.66
CA VAL A 350 -14.92 37.66 2.71
C VAL A 350 -14.39 36.26 3.02
N PHE A 351 -13.71 36.07 4.16
CA PHE A 351 -13.17 34.78 4.60
C PHE A 351 -14.26 33.78 5.05
N ASN A 352 -14.88 33.11 4.09
CA ASN A 352 -15.68 31.91 4.33
C ASN A 352 -14.81 30.64 4.28
N SER A 353 -15.41 29.46 4.49
CA SER A 353 -14.68 28.18 4.50
C SER A 353 -13.90 27.90 3.22
N ASN A 354 -14.37 28.37 2.05
CA ASN A 354 -13.68 28.18 0.78
C ASN A 354 -12.47 29.10 0.65
N VAL A 355 -12.60 30.35 1.12
CA VAL A 355 -11.48 31.30 1.14
C VAL A 355 -10.39 30.83 2.09
N ILE A 356 -10.76 30.32 3.27
CA ILE A 356 -9.79 29.72 4.21
C ILE A 356 -9.07 28.54 3.54
N LEU A 357 -9.80 27.67 2.85
CA LEU A 357 -9.20 26.56 2.11
C LEU A 357 -8.19 27.00 1.05
N ASP A 358 -8.46 28.09 0.35
CA ASP A 358 -7.57 28.62 -0.67
C ASP A 358 -6.39 29.41 -0.07
N ALA A 359 -6.59 30.03 1.10
CA ALA A 359 -5.55 30.75 1.82
C ALA A 359 -4.53 29.81 2.47
N ILE A 360 -4.87 28.54 2.75
CA ILE A 360 -3.98 27.60 3.45
C ILE A 360 -2.64 27.40 2.74
N SER A 361 -2.62 27.24 1.41
CA SER A 361 -1.36 27.09 0.67
C SER A 361 -0.48 28.33 0.81
N TYR A 362 -1.09 29.52 0.77
CA TYR A 362 -0.38 30.78 0.96
C TYR A 362 0.10 30.95 2.42
N GLN A 363 -0.77 30.67 3.39
CA GLN A 363 -0.43 30.66 4.83
C GLN A 363 0.77 29.76 5.10
N VAL A 364 0.74 28.50 4.65
CA VAL A 364 1.84 27.54 4.84
C VAL A 364 3.13 28.04 4.18
N SER A 365 3.05 28.62 2.99
CA SER A 365 4.25 29.19 2.34
C SER A 365 4.89 30.32 3.15
N LEU A 366 4.07 31.21 3.75
CA LEU A 366 4.54 32.29 4.63
C LEU A 366 5.12 31.74 5.94
N GLU A 367 4.49 30.74 6.55
CA GLU A 367 5.00 30.07 7.75
C GLU A 367 6.37 29.40 7.50
N LEU A 368 6.52 28.73 6.35
CA LEU A 368 7.79 28.10 5.95
C LEU A 368 8.87 29.15 5.64
N LEU A 369 8.49 30.27 5.04
CA LEU A 369 9.39 31.40 4.81
C LEU A 369 9.88 32.00 6.14
N TYR A 370 8.99 32.20 7.12
CA TYR A 370 9.32 32.72 8.44
C TYR A 370 10.34 31.85 9.18
N ASN A 371 10.22 30.53 9.07
CA ASN A 371 11.14 29.58 9.71
C ASN A 371 12.55 29.54 9.08
N GLY A 372 12.96 30.59 8.36
CA GLY A 372 14.32 30.84 7.90
C GLY A 372 14.66 30.23 6.55
N SER A 373 13.68 29.70 5.82
CA SER A 373 13.91 29.03 4.55
C SER A 373 13.57 29.95 3.38
N TYR A 374 14.54 30.78 2.98
CA TYR A 374 14.43 31.68 1.81
C TYR A 374 14.06 30.95 0.51
N SER A 375 14.21 29.63 0.43
CA SER A 375 13.72 28.82 -0.71
C SER A 375 12.19 28.85 -0.87
N PHE A 376 11.43 29.28 0.14
CA PHE A 376 9.98 29.46 0.05
C PHE A 376 9.55 30.86 -0.37
N LEU A 377 10.49 31.77 -0.67
CA LEU A 377 10.14 33.12 -1.15
C LEU A 377 9.35 33.05 -2.47
N ASN A 378 9.80 32.21 -3.41
CA ASN A 378 9.13 32.02 -4.68
C ASN A 378 7.74 31.37 -4.51
N SER A 379 7.64 30.30 -3.70
CA SER A 379 6.35 29.69 -3.34
C SER A 379 5.38 30.70 -2.73
N SER A 380 5.86 31.55 -1.81
CA SER A 380 5.05 32.58 -1.15
C SER A 380 4.56 33.61 -2.14
N LEU A 381 5.42 34.02 -3.08
CA LEU A 381 5.05 34.95 -4.13
C LEU A 381 3.99 34.34 -5.07
N ILE A 382 4.18 33.09 -5.49
CA ILE A 382 3.26 32.39 -6.40
C ILE A 382 1.89 32.16 -5.72
N GLU A 383 1.87 31.58 -4.52
CA GLU A 383 0.61 31.26 -3.83
C GLU A 383 -0.12 32.53 -3.38
N GLY A 384 0.59 33.58 -2.98
CA GLY A 384 -0.02 34.87 -2.65
C GLY A 384 -0.66 35.54 -3.87
N ILE A 385 0.05 35.62 -5.00
CA ILE A 385 -0.51 36.18 -6.24
C ILE A 385 -1.75 35.38 -6.66
N LYS A 386 -1.66 34.06 -6.64
CA LYS A 386 -2.77 33.16 -7.00
C LYS A 386 -3.97 33.31 -6.05
N PHE A 387 -3.72 33.46 -4.74
CA PHE A 387 -4.76 33.69 -3.75
C PHE A 387 -5.48 35.02 -4.01
N TYR A 388 -4.75 36.12 -4.07
CA TYR A 388 -5.35 37.45 -4.24
C TYR A 388 -6.03 37.64 -5.60
N THR A 389 -5.45 37.12 -6.69
CA THR A 389 -6.09 37.18 -8.02
C THR A 389 -7.39 36.38 -8.07
N LYS A 390 -7.45 35.22 -7.42
CA LYS A 390 -8.68 34.42 -7.31
C LYS A 390 -9.81 35.20 -6.61
N TYR A 391 -9.47 36.13 -5.74
CA TYR A 391 -10.41 36.93 -4.96
C TYR A 391 -10.56 38.38 -5.45
N GLY A 392 -10.23 38.64 -6.71
CA GLY A 392 -10.67 39.84 -7.43
C GLY A 392 -9.62 40.94 -7.57
N LEU A 393 -8.41 40.77 -7.04
CA LEU A 393 -7.31 41.70 -7.32
C LEU A 393 -6.77 41.47 -8.74
N SER A 394 -6.33 42.54 -9.41
CA SER A 394 -5.52 42.40 -10.62
C SER A 394 -4.18 41.73 -10.31
N THR A 395 -3.51 41.17 -11.31
CA THR A 395 -2.21 40.50 -11.12
C THR A 395 -1.16 41.42 -10.48
N ASP A 396 -1.15 42.71 -10.81
CA ASP A 396 -0.20 43.67 -10.24
C ASP A 396 -0.56 44.06 -8.80
N GLU A 397 -1.85 44.27 -8.49
CA GLU A 397 -2.31 44.49 -7.12
C GLU A 397 -2.01 43.28 -6.23
N ALA A 398 -2.31 42.07 -6.72
CA ALA A 398 -2.05 40.82 -6.03
C ALA A 398 -0.55 40.62 -5.75
N ARG A 399 0.31 40.93 -6.73
CA ARG A 399 1.78 40.90 -6.54
C ARG A 399 2.23 41.89 -5.49
N ASN A 400 1.76 43.13 -5.55
CA ASN A 400 2.14 44.19 -4.61
C ASN A 400 1.71 43.84 -3.18
N GLN A 401 0.48 43.35 -3.00
CA GLN A 401 0.02 42.89 -1.70
C GLN A 401 0.83 41.69 -1.20
N THR A 402 1.11 40.71 -2.07
CA THR A 402 1.90 39.54 -1.69
C THR A 402 3.32 39.91 -1.21
N ILE A 403 3.95 40.88 -1.87
CA ILE A 403 5.26 41.41 -1.46
C ILE A 403 5.16 42.12 -0.10
N LYS A 404 4.08 42.89 0.13
CA LYS A 404 3.81 43.54 1.41
C LYS A 404 3.70 42.49 2.53
N ASP A 405 2.93 41.44 2.30
CA ASP A 405 2.75 40.34 3.24
C ASP A 405 4.07 39.64 3.56
N ILE A 406 4.85 39.28 2.54
CA ILE A 406 6.19 38.69 2.70
C ILE A 406 7.10 39.59 3.54
N ASN A 407 7.11 40.89 3.28
CA ASN A 407 7.92 41.85 4.04
C ASN A 407 7.49 41.93 5.50
N VAL A 408 6.19 41.88 5.79
CA VAL A 408 5.67 41.84 7.16
C VAL A 408 6.14 40.57 7.88
N ILE A 409 6.07 39.42 7.20
CA ILE A 409 6.50 38.14 7.76
C ILE A 409 8.02 38.09 7.96
N LEU A 410 8.83 38.64 7.06
CA LEU A 410 10.29 38.64 7.20
C LEU A 410 10.82 39.67 8.21
N ALA A 411 10.05 40.73 8.49
CA ALA A 411 10.39 41.73 9.51
C ALA A 411 9.95 41.33 10.94
N SER A 412 9.16 40.26 11.03
CA SER A 412 8.68 39.63 12.25
C SER A 412 9.70 38.68 12.84
#